data_AF-A0A950S792-F1
#
_entry.id   AF-A0A950S792-F1
#
_cell.length_a   1.000
_cell.length_b   1.000
_cell.length_c   1.000
_cell.angle_alpha   90.00
_cell.angle_beta   90.00
_cell.angle_gamma   90.00
#
_symmetry.space_group_name_H-M   'P 1'
#
loop_
_entity.id
_entity.type
_entity.pdbx_description
1 polymer ?
#
loop_
_entity_poly.entity_id
_entity_poly.type
_entity_poly.pdbx_seq_one_letter_code
_entity_poly.pdbx_strand_id
1 'polypeptide(L)'
;MAVGALDSTSKIADFSNQGPEIAVAAPGVGVFSTYIVGLGVNAFLTTPNASFDNFALTGSAKGTQTGQYVYCGLGATAADFPASVKGNIALIQRGAGISFNLKTKNALTAGAKAVVIYNCSIAASPATCTSETFGNWTLITQVNGVDDPGDLAFAWPVAIGISRADGEALRTASTSSTLTATTVVDDYETLNGTSMACPHAVGVAALVWSVAPTASASAVKTAIFNSATDLGTTGRDTTFGFGLLDAYGAARLLNPGAFQVHARLQGRRGH
;
A
#
# COMPACT_ATOMS: atom_id res chain seq x y z
N MET A 1 -2.72 -11.58 20.92
CA MET A 1 -1.91 -10.34 20.87
C MET A 1 -2.62 -9.43 19.89
N ALA A 2 -2.92 -8.17 20.22
CA ALA A 2 -3.46 -7.24 19.23
C ALA A 2 -2.32 -6.67 18.38
N VAL A 3 -2.55 -6.55 17.07
CA VAL A 3 -1.51 -6.20 16.08
C VAL A 3 -1.93 -4.93 15.33
N GLY A 4 -1.09 -3.90 15.39
CA GLY A 4 -1.23 -2.68 14.59
C GLY A 4 -0.70 -2.85 13.17
N ALA A 5 -1.25 -2.09 12.21
CA ALA A 5 -0.84 -2.12 10.81
C ALA A 5 0.09 -0.96 10.45
N LEU A 6 1.26 -1.29 9.90
CA LEU A 6 2.26 -0.33 9.40
C LEU A 6 2.33 -0.33 7.89
N ASP A 7 2.71 0.81 7.33
CA ASP A 7 3.21 0.90 5.96
C ASP A 7 4.72 0.60 5.86
N SER A 8 5.23 0.61 4.63
CA SER A 8 6.63 0.32 4.30
C SER A 8 7.62 1.33 4.89
N THR A 9 7.15 2.47 5.40
CA THR A 9 7.95 3.51 6.07
C THR A 9 7.86 3.45 7.59
N SER A 10 7.25 2.38 8.14
CA SER A 10 6.98 2.20 9.57
C SER A 10 6.01 3.22 10.17
N LYS A 11 5.20 3.89 9.34
CA LYS A 11 4.11 4.75 9.82
C LYS A 11 2.87 3.90 10.11
N ILE A 12 2.16 4.22 11.20
CA ILE A 12 0.89 3.59 11.53
C ILE A 12 -0.18 3.96 10.49
N ALA A 13 -0.95 2.97 10.06
CA ALA A 13 -2.07 3.20 9.13
C ALA A 13 -3.21 3.95 9.81
N ASP A 14 -3.83 4.91 9.11
CA ASP A 14 -4.94 5.72 9.66
C ASP A 14 -6.14 4.87 10.11
N PHE A 15 -6.34 3.70 9.51
CA PHE A 15 -7.41 2.75 9.86
C PHE A 15 -7.05 1.80 11.02
N SER A 16 -5.79 1.78 11.44
CA SER A 16 -5.34 0.88 12.51
C SER A 16 -5.85 1.39 13.84
N ASN A 17 -6.64 0.59 14.55
CA ASN A 17 -7.08 0.92 15.91
C ASN A 17 -5.88 1.16 16.82
N GLN A 18 -6.03 2.12 17.74
CA GLN A 18 -5.04 2.47 18.75
C GLN A 18 -5.68 2.30 20.12
N GLY A 19 -4.89 1.88 21.11
CA GLY A 19 -5.38 1.62 22.45
C GLY A 19 -4.42 0.83 23.31
N PRO A 20 -4.70 0.74 24.63
CA PRO A 20 -3.86 0.03 25.58
C PRO A 20 -3.78 -1.48 25.32
N GLU A 21 -4.57 -2.04 24.40
CA GLU A 21 -4.54 -3.44 24.00
C GLU A 21 -3.49 -3.74 22.93
N ILE A 22 -3.03 -2.74 22.17
CA ILE A 22 -2.02 -2.92 21.11
C ILE A 22 -0.74 -3.51 21.69
N ALA A 23 -0.30 -4.63 21.13
CA ALA A 23 0.85 -5.38 21.63
C ALA A 23 2.08 -5.15 20.75
N VAL A 24 1.94 -5.25 19.44
CA VAL A 24 3.03 -5.09 18.46
C VAL A 24 2.46 -4.52 17.17
N ALA A 25 3.34 -4.05 16.30
CA ALA A 25 3.01 -3.57 14.98
C ALA A 25 3.69 -4.43 13.89
N ALA A 26 3.04 -4.57 12.74
CA ALA A 26 3.53 -5.38 11.62
C ALA A 26 3.06 -4.80 10.27
N PRO A 27 3.66 -5.22 9.14
CA PRO A 27 3.24 -4.77 7.81
C PRO A 27 1.76 -5.05 7.56
N GLY A 28 0.98 -4.01 7.29
CA GLY A 28 -0.46 -4.10 7.05
C GLY A 28 -0.97 -3.13 6.00
N VAL A 29 -0.10 -2.34 5.36
CA VAL A 29 -0.44 -1.48 4.22
C VAL A 29 0.44 -1.90 3.04
N GLY A 30 -0.16 -2.03 1.86
CA GLY A 30 0.54 -2.44 0.64
C GLY A 30 1.02 -3.89 0.68
N VAL A 31 0.29 -4.79 1.34
CA VAL A 31 0.70 -6.19 1.49
C VAL A 31 0.25 -7.01 0.28
N PHE A 32 1.21 -7.36 -0.57
CA PHE A 32 1.01 -8.26 -1.71
C PHE A 32 0.97 -9.71 -1.24
N SER A 33 -0.10 -10.43 -1.54
CA SER A 33 -0.28 -11.84 -1.15
C SER A 33 -1.11 -12.61 -2.16
N THR A 34 -1.17 -13.93 -2.03
CA THR A 34 -2.06 -14.79 -2.80
C THR A 34 -3.51 -14.39 -2.59
N TYR A 35 -4.30 -14.46 -3.64
CA TYR A 35 -5.73 -14.20 -3.63
C TYR A 35 -6.51 -15.34 -4.28
N ILE A 36 -7.84 -15.23 -4.35
CA ILE A 36 -8.65 -16.20 -5.07
C ILE A 36 -8.22 -16.17 -6.54
N VAL A 37 -7.90 -17.35 -7.08
CA VAL A 37 -7.41 -17.53 -8.45
C VAL A 37 -8.28 -16.77 -9.44
N GLY A 38 -7.64 -15.94 -10.27
CA GLY A 38 -8.30 -15.14 -11.30
C GLY A 38 -9.20 -14.00 -10.78
N LEU A 39 -9.17 -13.66 -9.49
CA LEU A 39 -9.92 -12.54 -8.93
C LEU A 39 -9.05 -11.41 -8.40
N GLY A 40 -7.74 -11.62 -8.26
CA GLY A 40 -6.81 -10.58 -7.85
C GLY A 40 -6.68 -9.53 -8.94
N VAL A 41 -6.54 -8.27 -8.55
CA VAL A 41 -6.35 -7.17 -9.49
C VAL A 41 -5.13 -6.36 -9.09
N ASN A 42 -4.10 -6.42 -9.93
CA ASN A 42 -2.90 -5.62 -9.77
C ASN A 42 -2.82 -4.55 -10.84
N ALA A 43 -2.15 -3.45 -10.50
CA ALA A 43 -1.79 -2.40 -11.43
C ALA A 43 -0.27 -2.32 -11.56
N PHE A 44 0.16 -1.81 -12.71
CA PHE A 44 1.53 -1.43 -12.98
C PHE A 44 1.52 -0.09 -13.69
N LEU A 45 2.31 0.85 -13.18
CA LEU A 45 2.52 2.14 -13.82
C LEU A 45 4.01 2.35 -14.06
N THR A 46 4.37 2.54 -15.33
CA THR A 46 5.77 2.67 -15.74
C THR A 46 5.95 3.75 -16.79
N THR A 47 7.06 4.47 -16.74
CA THR A 47 7.68 5.10 -17.91
C THR A 47 8.79 4.18 -18.45
N PRO A 48 9.43 4.47 -19.60
CA PRO A 48 10.60 3.70 -20.04
C PRO A 48 11.74 3.60 -19.02
N ASN A 49 11.82 4.53 -18.06
CA ASN A 49 12.96 4.65 -17.14
C ASN A 49 12.59 4.55 -15.65
N ALA A 50 11.30 4.41 -15.32
CA ALA A 50 10.85 4.42 -13.92
C ALA A 50 9.57 3.59 -13.74
N SER A 51 9.43 3.00 -12.56
CA SER A 51 8.19 2.39 -12.06
C SER A 51 7.71 3.15 -10.83
N PHE A 52 6.40 3.16 -10.59
CA PHE A 52 5.79 3.93 -9.50
C PHE A 52 5.00 3.04 -8.54
N ASP A 53 4.91 3.47 -7.29
CA ASP A 53 4.03 2.83 -6.31
C ASP A 53 2.58 3.10 -6.72
N ASN A 54 1.83 2.02 -6.91
CA ASN A 54 0.54 2.10 -7.57
C ASN A 54 -0.43 1.00 -7.11
N PHE A 55 -1.71 1.20 -7.39
CA PHE A 55 -2.75 0.20 -7.20
C PHE A 55 -3.90 0.41 -8.20
N ALA A 56 -4.64 -0.66 -8.50
CA ALA A 56 -5.81 -0.56 -9.36
C ALA A 56 -7.00 0.01 -8.57
N LEU A 57 -7.70 1.00 -9.10
CA LEU A 57 -8.96 1.42 -8.49
C LEU A 57 -10.00 0.29 -8.62
N THR A 58 -10.82 0.08 -7.59
CA THR A 58 -11.96 -0.84 -7.68
C THR A 58 -12.87 -0.39 -8.82
N GLY A 59 -13.24 -1.31 -9.71
CA GLY A 59 -14.00 -1.03 -10.93
C GLY A 59 -13.15 -0.70 -12.17
N SER A 60 -11.83 -0.49 -12.05
CA SER A 60 -10.96 -0.26 -13.20
C SER A 60 -11.06 -1.40 -14.22
N ALA A 61 -11.16 -1.05 -15.50
CA ALA A 61 -10.99 -2.03 -16.58
C ALA A 61 -9.62 -2.69 -16.51
N LYS A 62 -9.51 -3.83 -17.17
CA LYS A 62 -8.29 -4.63 -17.32
C LYS A 62 -7.69 -4.38 -18.70
N GLY A 63 -6.37 -4.41 -18.78
CA GLY A 63 -5.61 -4.21 -20.00
C GLY A 63 -4.51 -3.17 -19.82
N THR A 64 -3.83 -2.88 -20.93
CA THR A 64 -2.72 -1.93 -20.99
C THR A 64 -3.10 -0.74 -21.87
N GLN A 65 -2.82 0.45 -21.37
CA GLN A 65 -2.94 1.69 -22.11
C GLN A 65 -1.60 2.41 -22.07
N THR A 66 -1.11 2.79 -23.25
CA THR A 66 0.13 3.56 -23.40
C THR A 66 -0.18 4.87 -24.11
N GLY A 67 0.40 5.95 -23.61
CA GLY A 67 0.26 7.27 -24.21
C GLY A 67 1.07 8.31 -23.45
N GLN A 68 1.03 9.55 -23.93
CA GLN A 68 1.56 10.63 -23.11
C GLN A 68 0.64 10.86 -21.92
N TYR A 69 1.19 11.26 -20.78
CA TYR A 69 0.36 11.75 -19.69
C TYR A 69 0.17 13.27 -19.81
N VAL A 70 -1.01 13.74 -19.44
CA VAL A 70 -1.38 15.15 -19.43
C VAL A 70 -1.90 15.47 -18.05
N TYR A 71 -1.32 16.48 -17.40
CA TYR A 71 -1.82 16.94 -16.11
C TYR A 71 -3.16 17.64 -16.30
N CYS A 72 -4.18 17.14 -15.59
CA CYS A 72 -5.57 17.57 -15.70
C CYS A 72 -6.12 18.10 -14.37
N GLY A 73 -5.28 18.81 -13.61
CA GLY A 73 -5.69 19.48 -12.36
C GLY A 73 -6.41 18.53 -11.40
N LEU A 74 -7.56 18.97 -10.89
CA LEU A 74 -8.43 18.18 -10.02
C LEU A 74 -9.42 17.31 -10.80
N GLY A 75 -9.52 17.43 -12.13
CA GLY A 75 -10.49 16.69 -12.94
C GLY A 75 -11.95 16.91 -12.54
N ALA A 76 -12.27 18.05 -11.92
CA ALA A 76 -13.59 18.38 -11.40
C ALA A 76 -14.56 18.77 -12.52
N THR A 77 -14.04 19.47 -13.54
CA THR A 77 -14.83 20.03 -14.64
C THR A 77 -14.13 19.82 -15.98
N ALA A 78 -14.84 20.03 -17.08
CA ALA A 78 -14.25 19.96 -18.42
C ALA A 78 -13.07 20.93 -18.63
N ALA A 79 -13.03 22.06 -17.90
CA ALA A 79 -11.95 23.03 -17.98
C ALA A 79 -10.61 22.48 -17.47
N ASP A 80 -10.64 21.45 -16.62
CA ASP A 80 -9.44 20.80 -16.10
C ASP A 80 -8.76 19.91 -17.15
N PHE A 81 -9.38 19.65 -18.30
CA PHE A 81 -8.90 18.72 -19.31
C PHE A 81 -8.48 19.44 -20.59
N PRO A 82 -7.18 19.71 -20.78
CA PRO A 82 -6.68 20.27 -22.03
C PRO A 82 -6.95 19.35 -23.21
N ALA A 83 -7.11 19.92 -24.42
CA ALA A 83 -7.37 19.15 -25.65
C ALA A 83 -6.32 18.05 -25.93
N SER A 84 -5.09 18.22 -25.41
CA SER A 84 -4.00 17.24 -25.53
C SER A 84 -4.26 15.92 -24.79
N VAL A 85 -5.21 15.87 -23.85
CA VAL A 85 -5.55 14.63 -23.14
C VAL A 85 -6.26 13.62 -24.05
N LYS A 86 -6.87 14.08 -25.13
CA LYS A 86 -7.58 13.22 -26.08
C LYS A 86 -6.62 12.20 -26.70
N GLY A 87 -6.89 10.91 -26.51
CA GLY A 87 -6.06 9.80 -26.96
C GLY A 87 -4.88 9.48 -26.05
N ASN A 88 -4.74 10.18 -24.93
CA ASN A 88 -3.64 10.12 -23.98
C ASN A 88 -4.12 9.75 -22.56
N ILE A 89 -3.22 9.77 -21.58
CA ILE A 89 -3.49 9.40 -20.19
C ILE A 89 -3.71 10.67 -19.37
N ALA A 90 -4.82 10.75 -18.64
CA ALA A 90 -5.08 11.87 -17.73
C ALA A 90 -4.36 11.65 -16.39
N LEU A 91 -3.46 12.55 -16.01
CA LEU A 91 -2.86 12.60 -14.67
C LEU A 91 -3.65 13.60 -13.82
N ILE A 92 -4.34 13.12 -12.79
CA ILE A 92 -5.30 13.89 -12.01
C ILE A 92 -4.90 13.88 -10.54
N GLN A 93 -4.94 15.04 -9.90
CA GLN A 93 -4.75 15.12 -8.45
C GLN A 93 -6.06 14.79 -7.71
N ARG A 94 -5.98 14.01 -6.64
CA ARG A 94 -7.10 13.81 -5.71
C ARG A 94 -7.51 15.16 -5.09
N GLY A 95 -8.82 15.35 -4.88
CA GLY A 95 -9.36 16.58 -4.30
C GLY A 95 -10.64 16.33 -3.50
N ALA A 96 -10.93 17.21 -2.54
CA ALA A 96 -12.02 17.15 -1.59
C ALA A 96 -13.35 17.35 -2.32
N GLY A 97 -14.35 16.57 -1.94
CA GLY A 97 -15.70 16.65 -2.52
C GLY A 97 -15.81 16.20 -3.98
N ILE A 98 -14.73 15.72 -4.60
CA ILE A 98 -14.74 15.26 -6.00
C ILE A 98 -14.44 13.77 -6.01
N SER A 99 -15.44 12.95 -6.37
CA SER A 99 -15.29 11.50 -6.41
C SER A 99 -14.32 11.05 -7.52
N PHE A 100 -13.63 9.94 -7.30
CA PHE A 100 -12.76 9.32 -8.33
C PHE A 100 -13.55 8.91 -9.57
N ASN A 101 -14.81 8.47 -9.36
CA ASN A 101 -15.81 8.24 -10.38
C ASN A 101 -15.99 9.46 -11.30
N LEU A 102 -16.31 10.63 -10.74
CA LEU A 102 -16.55 11.86 -11.51
C LEU A 102 -15.29 12.29 -12.27
N LYS A 103 -14.13 12.27 -11.62
CA LYS A 103 -12.83 12.57 -12.25
C LYS A 103 -12.62 11.70 -13.49
N THR A 104 -12.88 10.40 -13.35
CA THR A 104 -12.67 9.41 -14.41
C THR A 104 -13.68 9.55 -15.55
N LYS A 105 -14.96 9.82 -15.24
CA LYS A 105 -16.00 10.10 -16.25
C LYS A 105 -15.69 11.37 -17.05
N ASN A 106 -15.23 12.42 -16.38
CA ASN A 106 -14.83 13.67 -17.05
C ASN A 106 -13.61 13.45 -17.97
N ALA A 107 -12.60 12.70 -17.50
CA ALA A 107 -11.43 12.36 -18.31
C ALA A 107 -11.82 11.56 -19.57
N LEU A 108 -12.70 10.58 -19.42
CA LEU A 108 -13.20 9.79 -20.54
C LEU A 108 -13.99 10.65 -21.54
N THR A 109 -14.81 11.58 -21.03
CA THR A 109 -15.55 12.55 -21.86
C THR A 109 -14.60 13.46 -22.65
N ALA A 110 -13.47 13.85 -22.05
CA ALA A 110 -12.40 14.59 -22.72
C ALA A 110 -11.56 13.73 -23.69
N GLY A 111 -11.81 12.41 -23.75
CA GLY A 111 -11.18 11.47 -24.66
C GLY A 111 -9.90 10.82 -24.13
N ALA A 112 -9.65 10.86 -22.82
CA ALA A 112 -8.54 10.12 -22.22
C ALA A 112 -8.74 8.60 -22.39
N LYS A 113 -7.64 7.87 -22.64
CA LYS A 113 -7.66 6.40 -22.76
C LYS A 113 -7.49 5.68 -21.43
N ALA A 114 -6.83 6.33 -20.48
CA ALA A 114 -6.63 5.86 -19.12
C ALA A 114 -6.52 7.04 -18.16
N VAL A 115 -6.69 6.75 -16.87
CA VAL A 115 -6.64 7.74 -15.80
C VAL A 115 -5.64 7.30 -14.75
N VAL A 116 -4.76 8.21 -14.35
CA VAL A 116 -3.86 8.05 -13.21
C VAL A 116 -4.22 9.12 -12.19
N ILE A 117 -4.61 8.70 -10.99
CA ILE A 117 -4.98 9.60 -9.91
C ILE A 117 -3.90 9.55 -8.86
N TYR A 118 -3.34 10.68 -8.47
CA TYR A 118 -2.34 10.73 -7.42
C TYR A 118 -2.87 11.40 -6.16
N ASN A 119 -2.34 10.97 -5.00
CA ASN A 119 -2.85 11.43 -3.72
C ASN A 119 -2.55 12.92 -3.47
N CYS A 120 -3.34 13.56 -2.61
CA CYS A 120 -3.12 14.93 -2.16
C CYS A 120 -2.39 14.96 -0.81
N SER A 121 -2.02 16.16 -0.33
CA SER A 121 -1.58 16.36 1.06
C SER A 121 -2.43 17.43 1.71
N ILE A 122 -2.85 17.19 2.94
CA ILE A 122 -3.58 18.18 3.74
C ILE A 122 -2.64 19.35 4.05
N ALA A 123 -1.37 19.09 4.33
CA ALA A 123 -0.38 20.15 4.57
C ALA A 123 -0.15 21.02 3.33
N ALA A 124 -0.03 20.41 2.14
CA ALA A 124 0.22 21.15 0.90
C ALA A 124 -1.05 21.80 0.31
N SER A 125 -2.24 21.25 0.58
CA SER A 125 -3.49 21.72 -0.02
C SER A 125 -4.69 21.52 0.94
N PRO A 126 -4.71 22.22 2.08
CA PRO A 126 -5.70 21.98 3.15
C PRO A 126 -7.14 22.30 2.74
N ALA A 127 -7.34 23.18 1.76
CA ALA A 127 -8.66 23.50 1.21
C ALA A 127 -9.21 22.44 0.26
N THR A 128 -8.33 21.59 -0.31
CA THR A 128 -8.69 20.62 -1.34
C THR A 128 -8.38 19.19 -0.93
N CYS A 129 -7.79 18.91 0.23
CA CYS A 129 -7.47 17.56 0.64
C CYS A 129 -8.06 17.28 2.03
N THR A 130 -8.84 16.21 2.14
CA THR A 130 -9.46 15.80 3.42
C THR A 130 -8.81 14.55 4.01
N SER A 131 -7.86 13.93 3.31
CA SER A 131 -7.22 12.68 3.72
C SER A 131 -5.89 12.50 3.00
N GLU A 132 -4.85 12.15 3.74
CA GLU A 132 -3.55 11.74 3.19
C GLU A 132 -3.50 10.23 2.92
N THR A 133 -4.60 9.51 3.11
CA THR A 133 -4.67 8.06 2.92
C THR A 133 -4.59 7.71 1.44
N PHE A 134 -3.64 6.85 1.10
CA PHE A 134 -3.41 6.33 -0.24
C PHE A 134 -3.74 4.82 -0.27
N GLY A 135 -4.34 4.32 -1.35
CA GLY A 135 -4.80 2.93 -1.46
C GLY A 135 -6.33 2.78 -1.29
N ASN A 136 -6.87 1.68 -1.83
CA ASN A 136 -8.29 1.29 -1.73
C ASN A 136 -9.32 2.30 -2.29
N TRP A 137 -8.96 3.04 -3.33
CA TRP A 137 -9.91 3.94 -3.99
C TRP A 137 -10.82 3.19 -4.96
N THR A 138 -12.08 3.60 -5.02
CA THR A 138 -13.11 2.97 -5.86
C THR A 138 -13.70 3.93 -6.88
N LEU A 139 -13.99 3.41 -8.07
CA LEU A 139 -14.82 4.07 -9.08
C LEU A 139 -16.30 3.78 -8.87
N ILE A 140 -16.65 2.78 -8.08
CA ILE A 140 -18.02 2.39 -7.79
C ILE A 140 -18.50 3.19 -6.58
N THR A 141 -19.44 4.11 -6.81
CA THR A 141 -20.07 4.85 -5.72
C THR A 141 -21.19 4.02 -5.10
N GLN A 142 -21.66 4.43 -3.91
CA GLN A 142 -22.77 3.79 -3.24
C GLN A 142 -23.99 4.70 -3.21
N VAL A 143 -25.16 4.14 -3.53
CA VAL A 143 -26.46 4.80 -3.41
C VAL A 143 -27.25 4.02 -2.36
N ASN A 144 -27.61 4.68 -1.25
CA ASN A 144 -28.31 4.03 -0.13
C ASN A 144 -27.59 2.79 0.45
N GLY A 145 -26.25 2.83 0.48
CA GLY A 145 -25.42 1.76 1.06
C GLY A 145 -25.25 0.52 0.18
N VAL A 146 -25.70 0.55 -1.07
CA VAL A 146 -25.42 -0.48 -2.08
C VAL A 146 -24.65 0.13 -3.24
N ASP A 147 -23.85 -0.68 -3.92
CA ASP A 147 -23.08 -0.26 -5.09
C ASP A 147 -24.02 0.28 -6.19
N ASP A 148 -23.65 1.44 -6.77
CA ASP A 148 -24.43 2.12 -7.80
C ASP A 148 -24.50 1.25 -9.08
N PRO A 149 -25.70 0.81 -9.51
CA PRO A 149 -25.83 -0.03 -10.70
C PRO A 149 -25.35 0.62 -11.99
N GLY A 150 -25.44 1.95 -12.09
CA GLY A 150 -24.94 2.72 -13.22
C GLY A 150 -23.42 2.70 -13.28
N ASP A 151 -22.75 2.74 -12.13
CA ASP A 151 -21.29 2.60 -12.06
C ASP A 151 -20.83 1.18 -12.35
N LEU A 152 -21.58 0.17 -11.91
CA LEU A 152 -21.30 -1.25 -12.23
C LEU A 152 -21.46 -1.55 -13.73
N ALA A 153 -22.41 -0.91 -14.40
CA ALA A 153 -22.64 -1.05 -15.84
C ALA A 153 -21.73 -0.15 -16.69
N PHE A 154 -21.00 0.80 -16.08
CA PHE A 154 -20.19 1.75 -16.79
C PHE A 154 -18.91 1.10 -17.34
N ALA A 155 -18.59 1.37 -18.61
CA ALA A 155 -17.35 0.93 -19.23
C ALA A 155 -16.17 1.80 -18.75
N TRP A 156 -15.67 1.53 -17.56
CA TRP A 156 -14.53 2.24 -16.98
C TRP A 156 -13.27 2.08 -17.84
N PRO A 157 -12.42 3.12 -17.97
CA PRO A 157 -11.08 2.95 -18.53
C PRO A 157 -10.16 2.26 -17.51
N VAL A 158 -8.92 2.00 -17.93
CA VAL A 158 -7.85 1.67 -16.98
C VAL A 158 -7.65 2.87 -16.05
N ALA A 159 -7.80 2.65 -14.74
CA ALA A 159 -7.70 3.67 -13.70
C ALA A 159 -6.78 3.20 -12.57
N ILE A 160 -5.70 3.93 -12.36
CA ILE A 160 -4.63 3.58 -11.41
C ILE A 160 -4.46 4.71 -10.40
N GLY A 161 -4.30 4.35 -9.12
CA GLY A 161 -3.94 5.27 -8.06
C GLY A 161 -2.43 5.24 -7.82
N ILE A 162 -1.79 6.40 -7.64
CA ILE A 162 -0.37 6.51 -7.25
C ILE A 162 -0.11 7.45 -6.07
N SER A 163 1.07 7.28 -5.45
CA SER A 163 1.46 8.09 -4.30
C SER A 163 1.53 9.59 -4.66
N ARG A 164 1.45 10.47 -3.64
CA ARG A 164 1.61 11.92 -3.87
C ARG A 164 2.98 12.23 -4.46
N ALA A 165 4.03 11.61 -3.91
CA ALA A 165 5.41 11.86 -4.32
C ALA A 165 5.60 11.53 -5.81
N ASP A 166 5.10 10.38 -6.24
CA ASP A 166 5.17 9.95 -7.65
C ASP A 166 4.35 10.85 -8.57
N GLY A 167 3.13 11.20 -8.17
CA GLY A 167 2.28 12.11 -8.94
C GLY A 167 2.88 13.50 -9.10
N GLU A 168 3.46 14.05 -8.04
CA GLU A 168 4.14 15.35 -8.08
C GLU A 168 5.45 15.28 -8.91
N ALA A 169 6.17 14.17 -8.86
CA ALA A 169 7.33 13.93 -9.71
C ALA A 169 6.92 13.92 -11.19
N LEU A 170 5.87 13.18 -11.55
CA LEU A 170 5.31 13.16 -12.90
C LEU A 170 4.83 14.56 -13.34
N ARG A 171 4.11 15.28 -12.46
CA ARG A 171 3.64 16.64 -12.74
C ARG A 171 4.79 17.61 -12.99
N THR A 172 5.85 17.56 -12.19
CA THR A 172 6.97 18.51 -12.24
C THR A 172 7.94 18.21 -13.38
N ALA A 173 8.09 16.93 -13.75
CA ALA A 173 8.97 16.50 -14.84
C ALA A 173 8.67 17.20 -16.20
N SER A 174 7.52 17.89 -16.33
CA SER A 174 7.17 18.81 -17.43
C SER A 174 7.36 18.25 -18.84
N THR A 175 7.45 16.93 -18.95
CA THR A 175 7.65 16.20 -20.19
C THR A 175 6.46 15.28 -20.33
N SER A 176 5.69 15.46 -21.39
CA SER A 176 4.77 14.44 -21.92
C SER A 176 5.61 13.23 -22.30
N SER A 177 6.03 12.47 -21.29
CA SER A 177 6.76 11.22 -21.45
C SER A 177 5.75 10.09 -21.43
N THR A 178 6.09 9.05 -22.18
CA THR A 178 5.15 7.95 -22.39
C THR A 178 4.97 7.20 -21.08
N LEU A 179 3.73 7.13 -20.63
CA LEU A 179 3.31 6.35 -19.50
C LEU A 179 2.58 5.10 -20.01
N THR A 180 2.88 3.96 -19.40
CA THR A 180 2.17 2.72 -19.63
C THR A 180 1.45 2.36 -18.34
N ALA A 181 0.12 2.39 -18.42
CA ALA A 181 -0.81 2.05 -17.34
C ALA A 181 -1.40 0.67 -17.64
N THR A 182 -1.12 -0.30 -16.78
CA THR A 182 -1.61 -1.66 -16.93
C THR A 182 -2.37 -2.08 -15.70
N THR A 183 -3.50 -2.74 -15.90
CA THR A 183 -4.25 -3.44 -14.86
C THR A 183 -4.49 -4.87 -15.34
N VAL A 184 -4.11 -5.84 -14.52
CA VAL A 184 -4.24 -7.26 -14.86
C VAL A 184 -5.09 -7.98 -13.84
N VAL A 185 -5.69 -9.07 -14.30
CA VAL A 185 -6.19 -10.11 -13.41
C VAL A 185 -5.00 -10.97 -13.01
N ASP A 186 -4.94 -11.34 -11.75
CA ASP A 186 -3.83 -12.07 -11.15
C ASP A 186 -4.35 -13.05 -10.08
N ASP A 187 -3.50 -13.98 -9.67
CA ASP A 187 -3.73 -14.89 -8.55
C ASP A 187 -3.22 -14.30 -7.23
N TYR A 188 -2.80 -13.03 -7.28
CA TYR A 188 -2.28 -12.24 -6.18
C TYR A 188 -2.97 -10.87 -6.12
N GLU A 189 -3.01 -10.26 -4.94
CA GLU A 189 -3.54 -8.91 -4.77
C GLU A 189 -2.81 -8.18 -3.64
N THR A 190 -2.68 -6.86 -3.79
CA THR A 190 -2.17 -5.97 -2.75
C THR A 190 -3.32 -5.47 -1.87
N LEU A 191 -3.29 -5.84 -0.59
CA LEU A 191 -4.35 -5.50 0.37
C LEU A 191 -3.82 -4.68 1.55
N ASN A 192 -4.75 -3.99 2.21
CA ASN A 192 -4.49 -3.17 3.40
C ASN A 192 -5.40 -3.64 4.54
N GLY A 193 -4.87 -3.77 5.75
CA GLY A 193 -5.64 -4.07 6.95
C GLY A 193 -4.78 -4.58 8.09
N THR A 194 -5.28 -4.43 9.32
CA THR A 194 -4.75 -5.19 10.47
C THR A 194 -4.89 -6.69 10.25
N SER A 195 -5.88 -7.13 9.46
CA SER A 195 -5.99 -8.50 8.94
C SER A 195 -4.76 -8.96 8.14
N MET A 196 -4.02 -8.05 7.48
CA MET A 196 -2.77 -8.35 6.79
C MET A 196 -1.55 -8.28 7.72
N ALA A 197 -1.61 -7.48 8.78
CA ALA A 197 -0.59 -7.43 9.83
C ALA A 197 -0.61 -8.68 10.74
N CYS A 198 -1.80 -9.19 11.07
CA CYS A 198 -1.99 -10.39 11.88
C CYS A 198 -1.22 -11.64 11.39
N PRO A 199 -1.28 -12.07 10.11
CA PRO A 199 -0.56 -13.24 9.64
C PRO A 199 0.97 -13.06 9.69
N HIS A 200 1.50 -11.84 9.56
CA HIS A 200 2.92 -11.57 9.81
C HIS A 200 3.28 -11.86 11.27
N ALA A 201 2.49 -11.36 12.24
CA ALA A 201 2.72 -11.62 13.65
C ALA A 201 2.61 -13.10 14.01
N VAL A 202 1.62 -13.80 13.46
CA VAL A 202 1.44 -15.25 13.66
C VAL A 202 2.60 -16.04 13.02
N GLY A 203 3.01 -15.68 11.81
CA GLY A 203 4.14 -16.31 11.11
C GLY A 203 5.45 -16.13 11.86
N VAL A 204 5.74 -14.92 12.35
CA VAL A 204 6.91 -14.66 13.21
C VAL A 204 6.83 -15.47 14.50
N ALA A 205 5.68 -15.51 15.16
CA ALA A 205 5.52 -16.30 16.38
C ALA A 205 5.78 -17.80 16.14
N ALA A 206 5.24 -18.37 15.05
CA ALA A 206 5.48 -19.76 14.68
C ALA A 206 6.95 -20.02 14.34
N LEU A 207 7.59 -19.13 13.57
CA LEU A 207 9.00 -19.23 13.20
C LEU A 207 9.91 -19.19 14.43
N VAL A 208 9.69 -18.23 15.32
CA VAL A 208 10.41 -18.10 16.59
C VAL A 208 10.21 -19.33 17.47
N TRP A 209 8.98 -19.84 17.55
CA TRP A 209 8.70 -21.03 18.35
C TRP A 209 9.36 -22.29 17.76
N SER A 210 9.54 -22.37 16.44
CA SER A 210 10.19 -23.51 15.78
C SER A 210 11.64 -23.74 16.22
N VAL A 211 12.36 -22.70 16.64
CA VAL A 211 13.74 -22.83 17.15
C VAL A 211 13.80 -23.27 18.62
N ALA A 212 12.67 -23.26 19.33
CA ALA A 212 12.55 -23.75 20.70
C ALA A 212 11.18 -24.44 20.91
N PRO A 213 10.94 -25.62 20.32
CA PRO A 213 9.60 -26.24 20.29
C PRO A 213 9.01 -26.56 21.68
N THR A 214 9.86 -26.69 22.70
CA THR A 214 9.45 -26.95 24.10
C THR A 214 9.19 -25.67 24.90
N ALA A 215 9.43 -24.49 24.33
CA ALA A 215 9.13 -23.22 24.98
C ALA A 215 7.62 -23.05 25.18
N SER A 216 7.22 -22.31 26.21
CA SER A 216 5.82 -21.96 26.42
C SER A 216 5.39 -20.82 25.49
N ALA A 217 4.10 -20.73 25.19
CA ALA A 217 3.53 -19.61 24.45
C ALA A 217 3.86 -18.24 25.10
N SER A 218 3.91 -18.20 26.44
CA SER A 218 4.28 -16.99 27.18
C SER A 218 5.73 -16.61 26.95
N ALA A 219 6.66 -17.57 26.92
CA ALA A 219 8.08 -17.31 26.65
C ALA A 219 8.27 -16.76 25.23
N VAL A 220 7.58 -17.32 24.24
CA VAL A 220 7.59 -16.84 22.85
C VAL A 220 7.04 -15.41 22.78
N LYS A 221 5.91 -15.14 23.42
CA LYS A 221 5.31 -13.80 23.49
C LYS A 221 6.26 -12.77 24.13
N THR A 222 6.89 -13.13 25.26
CA THR A 222 7.88 -12.27 25.93
C THR A 222 9.09 -12.01 25.05
N ALA A 223 9.60 -13.03 24.34
CA ALA A 223 10.71 -12.85 23.40
C ALA A 223 10.36 -11.88 22.27
N ILE A 224 9.16 -12.01 21.68
CA ILE A 224 8.67 -11.10 20.63
C ILE A 224 8.56 -9.66 21.16
N PHE A 225 8.01 -9.47 22.35
CA PHE A 225 7.85 -8.12 22.92
C PHE A 225 9.18 -7.46 23.24
N ASN A 226 10.11 -8.22 23.80
CA ASN A 226 11.41 -7.69 24.22
C ASN A 226 12.39 -7.51 23.06
N SER A 227 12.11 -8.07 21.89
CA SER A 227 12.91 -7.86 20.68
C SER A 227 12.33 -6.86 19.71
N ALA A 228 11.06 -6.46 19.86
CA ALA A 228 10.41 -5.55 18.94
C ALA A 228 11.21 -4.24 18.81
N THR A 229 11.32 -3.75 17.58
CA THR A 229 11.94 -2.46 17.30
C THR A 229 10.98 -1.37 17.71
N ASP A 230 11.33 -0.65 18.78
CA ASP A 230 10.54 0.43 19.33
C ASP A 230 10.27 1.53 18.29
N LEU A 231 9.01 1.98 18.22
CA LEU A 231 8.54 3.00 17.29
C LEU A 231 7.67 3.99 18.06
N GLY A 232 7.79 5.28 17.75
CA GLY A 232 7.00 6.30 18.42
C GLY A 232 7.62 6.73 19.76
N THR A 233 6.83 6.65 20.84
CA THR A 233 7.31 7.08 22.16
C THR A 233 8.14 5.97 22.78
N THR A 234 9.30 6.29 23.36
CA THR A 234 10.16 5.26 23.96
C THR A 234 9.40 4.35 24.93
N GLY A 235 9.51 3.04 24.69
CA GLY A 235 8.82 2.01 25.46
C GLY A 235 7.44 1.68 24.89
N ARG A 236 6.66 0.92 25.66
CA ARG A 236 5.35 0.48 25.18
C ARG A 236 4.38 1.66 25.07
N ASP A 237 3.80 1.88 23.90
CA ASP A 237 2.78 2.89 23.68
C ASP A 237 1.45 2.31 23.12
N THR A 238 0.42 3.16 23.00
CA THR A 238 -0.92 2.76 22.54
C THR A 238 -1.06 2.71 21.02
N THR A 239 -0.03 3.10 20.27
CA THR A 239 -0.04 3.22 18.81
C THR A 239 0.68 2.03 18.18
N PHE A 240 1.89 1.74 18.65
CA PHE A 240 2.78 0.70 18.15
C PHE A 240 2.91 -0.48 19.12
N GLY A 241 2.41 -0.36 20.35
CA GLY A 241 2.62 -1.38 21.37
C GLY A 241 4.09 -1.42 21.76
N PHE A 242 4.73 -2.59 21.69
CA PHE A 242 6.17 -2.75 21.86
C PHE A 242 6.98 -2.39 20.60
N GLY A 243 6.31 -2.06 19.48
CA GLY A 243 6.96 -1.69 18.22
C GLY A 243 6.85 -2.76 17.13
N LEU A 244 7.69 -2.60 16.09
CA LEU A 244 7.73 -3.48 14.92
C LEU A 244 8.34 -4.85 15.27
N LEU A 245 7.70 -5.92 14.80
CA LEU A 245 8.20 -7.30 14.96
C LEU A 245 9.65 -7.46 14.51
N ASP A 246 10.47 -8.12 15.35
CA ASP A 246 11.80 -8.60 15.00
C ASP A 246 11.89 -10.12 15.21
N ALA A 247 11.78 -10.87 14.11
CA ALA A 247 11.84 -12.32 14.15
C ALA A 247 13.21 -12.85 14.60
N TYR A 248 14.29 -12.20 14.18
CA TYR A 248 15.65 -12.64 14.49
C TYR A 248 15.97 -12.36 15.95
N GLY A 249 15.70 -11.15 16.42
CA GLY A 249 15.85 -10.76 17.82
C GLY A 249 15.04 -11.68 18.73
N ALA A 250 13.77 -11.94 18.39
CA ALA A 250 12.90 -12.83 19.17
C ALA A 250 13.45 -14.26 19.24
N ALA A 251 13.86 -14.83 18.11
CA ALA A 251 14.43 -16.17 18.06
C ALA A 251 15.73 -16.28 18.87
N ARG A 252 16.60 -15.26 18.78
CA ARG A 252 17.85 -15.21 19.55
C ARG A 252 17.61 -15.06 21.04
N LEU A 253 16.61 -14.29 21.46
CA LEU A 253 16.21 -14.18 22.87
C LEU A 253 15.63 -15.50 23.39
N LEU A 254 14.85 -16.20 22.57
CA LEU A 254 14.19 -17.44 22.96
C LEU A 254 15.15 -18.64 23.03
N ASN A 255 16.10 -18.73 22.09
CA ASN A 255 17.12 -19.77 22.08
C ASN A 255 18.50 -19.23 21.68
N PRO A 256 19.23 -18.57 22.60
CA PRO A 256 20.54 -18.02 22.29
C PRO A 256 21.55 -19.07 21.79
N GLY A 257 21.44 -20.32 22.27
CA GLY A 257 22.34 -21.42 21.91
C GLY A 257 22.28 -21.82 20.44
N ALA A 258 21.12 -21.70 19.80
CA ALA A 258 20.95 -22.00 18.37
C ALA A 258 21.62 -20.98 17.43
N PHE A 259 22.01 -19.81 17.94
CA PHE A 259 22.56 -18.71 17.15
C PHE A 259 24.01 -18.37 17.51
N GLN A 260 24.69 -19.21 18.31
CA GLN A 260 26.11 -19.02 18.58
C GLN A 260 26.94 -19.37 17.34
N VAL A 261 27.93 -18.55 17.02
CA VAL A 261 28.93 -18.91 16.02
C VAL A 261 29.79 -20.02 16.61
N HIS A 262 29.71 -21.23 16.06
CA HIS A 262 30.62 -22.30 16.44
C HIS A 262 32.01 -21.90 15.97
N ALA A 263 32.87 -21.46 16.90
CA ALA A 263 34.29 -21.32 16.65
C ALA A 263 34.89 -22.71 16.37
N ARG A 264 34.85 -23.17 15.11
CA ARG A 264 35.62 -24.34 14.68
C ARG A 264 36.67 -23.93 13.65
N LEU A 265 37.92 -24.23 14.03
CA LEU A 265 39.16 -24.31 13.24
C LEU A 265 40.09 -23.08 13.23
N GLN A 266 40.58 -22.64 14.39
CA GLN A 266 41.91 -22.02 14.52
C GLN A 266 42.85 -22.89 15.39
N GLY A 267 43.09 -24.14 14.98
CA GLY A 267 43.96 -25.04 15.76
C GLY A 267 44.55 -26.21 14.98
N ARG A 268 44.73 -26.10 13.66
CA ARG A 268 45.37 -27.16 12.86
C ARG A 268 46.22 -26.57 11.73
N ARG A 269 47.29 -25.87 12.09
CA ARG A 269 48.45 -25.59 11.21
C ARG A 269 49.72 -25.46 12.04
N GLY A 270 50.69 -26.35 11.79
CA GLY A 270 52.11 -26.28 12.19
C GLY A 270 52.37 -26.40 13.69
N HIS A 271 53.23 -27.26 14.21
CA HIS A 271 54.47 -27.83 13.68
C HIS A 271 54.65 -29.28 14.12
#